data_AF-A0A660U164-F1
#
_entry.id   AF-A0A660U164-F1
#
_cell.length_a   1.000
_cell.length_b   1.000
_cell.length_c   1.000
_cell.angle_alpha   90.00
_cell.angle_beta   90.00
_cell.angle_gamma   90.00
#
_symmetry.space_group_name_H-M   'P 1'
#
loop_
_entity.id
_entity.type
_entity.pdbx_description
1 polymer ?
#
loop_
_entity_poly.entity_id
_entity_poly.type
_entity_poly.pdbx_seq_one_letter_code
_entity_poly.pdbx_strand_id
1 'polypeptide(L)'
;MTSRERVRLAIQHREPDRVPIDLGSTLVTGIQASIYAKLKKALGITSGAVKVYDPFQMLAEVEDEVKKVLHIDTCGIQLPTNIFGYKNEKWKPFRMFDGTEVLISGHFEYDVLPNGDIVQYPKGDRSAPPSGKMPKDGYYFDVIVRQEPIDESKLNPKEWVEQTYSLYVDEDLRYLEETSKWYYENTEYSLVGSYWGAGFGDIAIVPGPHLPYPKGIRDPEECYVPAVTRKSYIQDIYQYQFELQMKNLKMYREAVGDRIDVIVMSGTDFGSPNGPFIS
;
A
#
# COMPACT_ATOMS: atom_id res chain seq x y z
N MET A 1 2.94 -20.30 -23.76
CA MET A 1 2.73 -18.86 -23.50
C MET A 1 3.31 -18.56 -22.13
N THR A 2 4.18 -17.57 -22.04
CA THR A 2 4.74 -17.10 -20.77
C THR A 2 3.68 -16.31 -20.00
N SER A 3 3.87 -16.10 -18.70
CA SER A 3 2.90 -15.32 -17.90
C SER A 3 2.75 -13.89 -18.41
N ARG A 4 3.85 -13.26 -18.81
CA ARG A 4 3.86 -11.95 -19.44
C ARG A 4 3.11 -11.91 -20.76
N GLU A 5 3.33 -12.87 -21.65
CA GLU A 5 2.58 -12.98 -22.92
C GLU A 5 1.08 -13.14 -22.67
N ARG A 6 0.72 -13.97 -21.69
CA ARG A 6 -0.67 -14.23 -21.29
C ARG A 6 -1.38 -12.98 -20.82
N VAL A 7 -0.77 -12.22 -19.90
CA VAL A 7 -1.32 -10.95 -19.41
C VAL A 7 -1.41 -9.93 -20.55
N ARG A 8 -0.37 -9.79 -21.38
CA ARG A 8 -0.36 -8.84 -22.51
C ARG A 8 -1.47 -9.10 -23.52
N LEU A 9 -1.72 -10.37 -23.87
CA LEU A 9 -2.84 -10.72 -24.75
C LEU A 9 -4.18 -10.36 -24.11
N ALA A 10 -4.37 -10.70 -22.84
CA ALA A 10 -5.62 -10.43 -22.13
C ALA A 10 -5.95 -8.92 -22.05
N ILE A 11 -4.98 -8.07 -21.69
CA ILE A 11 -5.19 -6.61 -21.63
C ILE A 11 -5.35 -5.97 -23.01
N GLN A 12 -4.94 -6.67 -24.07
CA GLN A 12 -5.19 -6.29 -25.47
C GLN A 12 -6.51 -6.86 -26.01
N HIS A 13 -7.36 -7.45 -25.15
CA HIS A 13 -8.62 -8.08 -25.53
C HIS A 13 -8.48 -9.21 -26.55
N ARG A 14 -7.38 -9.98 -26.46
CA ARG A 14 -7.13 -11.17 -27.27
C ARG A 14 -7.15 -12.40 -26.38
N GLU A 15 -7.73 -13.49 -26.86
CA GLU A 15 -7.85 -14.74 -26.09
C GLU A 15 -6.47 -15.36 -25.83
N PRO A 16 -6.05 -15.49 -24.56
CA PRO A 16 -4.82 -16.19 -24.19
C PRO A 16 -5.06 -17.71 -24.04
N ASP A 17 -4.02 -18.46 -23.67
CA ASP A 17 -4.13 -19.91 -23.40
C ASP A 17 -4.94 -20.26 -22.14
N ARG A 18 -5.03 -19.34 -21.16
CA ARG A 18 -5.94 -19.38 -20.00
C ARG A 18 -6.09 -17.99 -19.39
N VAL A 19 -7.08 -17.82 -18.52
CA VAL A 19 -7.26 -16.59 -17.74
C VAL A 19 -6.00 -16.29 -16.91
N PRO A 20 -5.41 -15.08 -17.00
CA PRO A 20 -4.29 -14.68 -16.14
C PRO A 20 -4.71 -14.60 -14.66
N ILE A 21 -3.80 -14.97 -13.75
CA ILE A 21 -4.05 -14.99 -12.30
C ILE A 21 -3.10 -14.00 -11.61
N ASP A 22 -3.64 -13.15 -10.73
CA ASP A 22 -2.85 -12.31 -9.83
C ASP A 22 -3.11 -12.65 -8.36
N LEU A 23 -2.04 -12.70 -7.57
CA LEU A 23 -2.07 -12.76 -6.11
C LEU A 23 -0.73 -12.24 -5.56
N GLY A 24 -0.79 -11.21 -4.73
CA GLY A 24 0.35 -10.63 -4.03
C GLY A 24 1.17 -9.62 -4.85
N SER A 25 0.68 -9.14 -5.99
CA SER A 25 1.38 -8.10 -6.75
C SER A 25 1.09 -6.69 -6.24
N THR A 26 0.01 -6.50 -5.48
CA THR A 26 -0.44 -5.18 -5.01
C THR A 26 -1.12 -5.32 -3.63
N LEU A 27 -1.36 -4.19 -2.95
CA LEU A 27 -2.10 -4.15 -1.68
C LEU A 27 -3.57 -4.62 -1.81
N VAL A 28 -4.15 -4.56 -3.00
CA VAL A 28 -5.55 -4.99 -3.26
C VAL A 28 -5.65 -6.42 -3.80
N THR A 29 -4.52 -7.05 -4.12
CA THR A 29 -4.46 -8.45 -4.55
C THR A 29 -3.66 -9.32 -3.60
N GLY A 30 -3.34 -8.81 -2.41
CA GLY A 30 -2.58 -9.52 -1.39
C GLY A 30 -3.35 -10.63 -0.68
N ILE A 31 -2.66 -11.30 0.24
CA ILE A 31 -3.21 -12.35 1.09
C ILE A 31 -2.77 -12.11 2.53
N GLN A 32 -3.72 -12.18 3.45
CA GLN A 32 -3.44 -11.98 4.88
C GLN A 32 -2.48 -13.07 5.39
N ALA A 33 -1.56 -12.69 6.27
CA ALA A 33 -0.39 -13.50 6.60
C ALA A 33 -0.69 -14.85 7.27
N SER A 34 -1.70 -14.94 8.13
CA SER A 34 -2.08 -16.21 8.74
C SER A 34 -2.83 -17.13 7.77
N ILE A 35 -3.58 -16.58 6.83
CA ILE A 35 -4.17 -17.35 5.73
C ILE A 35 -3.08 -17.82 4.77
N TYR A 36 -2.09 -16.99 4.46
CA TYR A 36 -0.94 -17.40 3.64
C TYR A 36 -0.14 -18.54 4.30
N ALA A 37 0.10 -18.48 5.62
CA ALA A 37 0.74 -19.57 6.34
C ALA A 37 -0.04 -20.90 6.21
N LYS A 38 -1.37 -20.85 6.32
CA LYS A 38 -2.25 -22.02 6.12
C LYS A 38 -2.23 -22.51 4.68
N LEU A 39 -2.20 -21.60 3.70
CA LEU A 39 -2.09 -21.93 2.28
C LEU A 39 -0.79 -22.66 1.97
N LYS A 40 0.36 -22.17 2.46
CA LYS A 40 1.66 -22.86 2.31
C LYS A 40 1.59 -24.28 2.85
N LYS A 41 1.03 -24.48 4.05
CA LYS A 41 0.85 -25.80 4.66
C LYS A 41 -0.05 -26.70 3.80
N ALA A 42 -1.15 -26.18 3.27
CA ALA A 42 -2.06 -26.94 2.40
C ALA A 42 -1.42 -27.34 1.06
N LEU A 43 -0.50 -26.52 0.54
CA LEU A 43 0.29 -26.80 -0.65
C LEU A 43 1.53 -27.68 -0.37
N GLY A 44 1.79 -28.05 0.89
CA GLY A 44 2.98 -28.82 1.28
C GLY A 44 4.30 -28.03 1.26
N ILE A 45 4.24 -26.71 1.17
CA ILE A 45 5.40 -25.82 1.13
C ILE A 45 5.83 -25.50 2.57
N THR A 46 7.05 -25.88 2.92
CA THR A 46 7.61 -25.74 4.29
C THR A 46 8.86 -24.86 4.35
N SER A 47 9.42 -24.51 3.19
CA SER A 47 10.50 -23.55 3.01
C SER A 47 10.02 -22.12 3.31
N GLY A 48 10.94 -21.24 3.72
CA GLY A 48 10.72 -19.80 3.77
C GLY A 48 9.79 -19.31 4.90
N ALA A 49 10.13 -18.14 5.46
CA ALA A 49 9.35 -17.51 6.52
C ALA A 49 8.26 -16.60 5.92
N VAL A 50 7.09 -16.55 6.55
CA VAL A 50 6.03 -15.62 6.17
C VAL A 50 6.44 -14.20 6.56
N LYS A 51 6.73 -13.36 5.57
CA LYS A 51 7.06 -11.94 5.79
C LYS A 51 5.83 -11.08 5.58
N VAL A 52 5.53 -10.22 6.53
CA VAL A 52 4.47 -9.20 6.41
C VAL A 52 5.07 -7.98 5.71
N TYR A 53 4.73 -7.78 4.44
CA TYR A 53 5.20 -6.61 3.69
C TYR A 53 4.24 -5.42 3.81
N ASP A 54 2.96 -5.67 4.08
CA ASP A 54 2.01 -4.61 4.43
C ASP A 54 1.51 -4.80 5.86
N PRO A 55 2.01 -4.01 6.82
CA PRO A 55 1.57 -4.08 8.22
C PRO A 55 0.17 -3.50 8.43
N PHE A 56 -0.41 -2.75 7.48
CA PHE A 56 -1.74 -2.19 7.65
C PHE A 56 -2.82 -3.28 7.55
N GLN A 57 -2.83 -4.03 6.45
CA GLN A 57 -3.76 -5.14 6.24
C GLN A 57 -3.16 -6.49 6.70
N MET A 58 -1.94 -6.49 7.22
CA MET A 58 -1.17 -7.69 7.59
C MET A 58 -1.00 -8.67 6.43
N LEU A 59 -0.62 -8.17 5.24
CA LEU A 59 -0.44 -8.98 4.03
C LEU A 59 0.95 -9.63 3.99
N ALA A 60 0.97 -10.90 3.59
CA ALA A 60 2.19 -11.65 3.38
C ALA A 60 2.79 -11.42 1.99
N GLU A 61 4.12 -11.43 1.93
CA GLU A 61 4.86 -11.57 0.68
C GLU A 61 4.60 -12.96 0.10
N VAL A 62 4.08 -13.01 -1.13
CA VAL A 62 3.83 -14.26 -1.85
C VAL A 62 5.13 -14.70 -2.52
N GLU A 63 5.72 -15.78 -2.01
CA GLU A 63 7.00 -16.32 -2.47
C GLU A 63 6.88 -16.98 -3.84
N ASP A 64 7.99 -16.97 -4.59
CA ASP A 64 8.04 -17.51 -5.95
C ASP A 64 7.64 -18.99 -6.05
N GLU A 65 7.93 -19.79 -5.03
CA GLU A 65 7.49 -21.19 -4.96
C GLU A 65 5.96 -21.31 -4.92
N VAL A 66 5.28 -20.46 -4.15
CA VAL A 66 3.81 -20.39 -4.11
C VAL A 66 3.26 -19.88 -5.44
N LYS A 67 3.88 -18.85 -6.04
CA LYS A 67 3.50 -18.34 -7.35
C LYS A 67 3.52 -19.41 -8.43
N LYS A 68 4.56 -20.24 -8.46
CA LYS A 68 4.69 -21.35 -9.40
C LYS A 68 3.60 -22.39 -9.21
N VAL A 69 3.32 -22.81 -7.98
CA VAL A 69 2.31 -23.84 -7.68
C VAL A 69 0.90 -23.36 -8.00
N LEU A 70 0.60 -22.07 -7.78
CA LEU A 70 -0.71 -21.49 -8.07
C LEU A 70 -0.84 -20.92 -9.49
N HIS A 71 0.21 -21.03 -10.30
CA HIS A 71 0.27 -20.47 -11.64
C HIS A 71 -0.03 -18.96 -11.70
N ILE A 72 0.45 -18.21 -10.71
CA ILE A 72 0.35 -16.74 -10.67
C ILE A 72 1.16 -16.17 -11.83
N ASP A 73 0.62 -15.17 -12.51
CA ASP A 73 1.15 -14.63 -13.76
C ASP A 73 1.86 -13.27 -13.60
N THR A 74 1.85 -12.73 -12.40
CA THR A 74 2.18 -11.34 -12.12
C THR A 74 3.17 -11.21 -10.97
N CYS A 75 3.90 -10.09 -10.97
CA CYS A 75 4.74 -9.68 -9.86
C CYS A 75 4.67 -8.17 -9.65
N GLY A 76 4.53 -7.75 -8.40
CA GLY A 76 4.51 -6.34 -8.01
C GLY A 76 5.88 -5.69 -8.07
N ILE A 77 5.93 -4.47 -8.60
CA ILE A 77 7.07 -3.56 -8.50
C ILE A 77 6.62 -2.36 -7.67
N GLN A 78 7.05 -2.35 -6.40
CA GLN A 78 6.65 -1.36 -5.40
C GLN A 78 7.85 -0.98 -4.53
N LEU A 79 7.84 0.24 -4.00
CA LEU A 79 8.86 0.69 -3.05
C LEU A 79 8.80 -0.14 -1.76
N PRO A 80 9.93 -0.27 -1.04
CA PRO A 80 9.97 -1.04 0.20
C PRO A 80 9.36 -0.28 1.39
N THR A 81 9.00 1.00 1.23
CA THR A 81 8.37 1.82 2.27
C THR A 81 6.88 1.52 2.33
N ASN A 82 6.38 1.14 3.49
CA ASN A 82 4.95 0.89 3.71
C ASN A 82 4.18 2.17 4.10
N ILE A 83 2.87 2.03 4.26
CA ILE A 83 1.94 3.13 4.55
C ILE A 83 2.21 3.88 5.87
N PHE A 84 2.87 3.24 6.85
CA PHE A 84 3.30 3.91 8.08
C PHE A 84 4.64 4.65 7.94
N GLY A 85 5.26 4.62 6.76
CA GLY A 85 6.40 5.48 6.42
C GLY A 85 7.78 4.92 6.78
N TYR A 86 7.89 3.63 7.11
CA TYR A 86 9.18 2.95 7.31
C TYR A 86 9.42 1.86 6.26
N LYS A 87 10.70 1.55 6.00
CA LYS A 87 11.12 0.53 5.02
C LYS A 87 10.88 -0.88 5.58
N ASN A 88 10.53 -1.83 4.72
CA ASN A 88 10.44 -3.25 5.02
C ASN A 88 11.82 -3.91 4.89
N GLU A 89 12.58 -3.87 5.98
CA GLU A 89 13.92 -4.42 6.07
C GLU A 89 14.20 -4.90 7.50
N LYS A 90 15.38 -5.50 7.73
CA LYS A 90 15.83 -5.90 9.07
C LYS A 90 14.79 -6.75 9.81
N TRP A 91 14.21 -7.69 9.08
CA TRP A 91 13.11 -8.55 9.49
C TRP A 91 13.30 -9.12 10.90
N LYS A 92 12.29 -8.94 11.77
CA LYS A 92 12.26 -9.46 13.14
C LYS A 92 11.06 -10.40 13.35
N PRO A 93 11.18 -11.42 14.22
CA PRO A 93 10.06 -12.27 14.57
C PRO A 93 8.91 -11.48 15.20
N PHE A 94 7.68 -11.81 14.83
CA PHE A 94 6.46 -11.31 15.42
C PHE A 94 5.43 -12.43 15.48
N ARG A 95 4.65 -12.48 16.56
CA ARG A 95 3.60 -13.48 16.74
C ARG A 95 2.25 -12.79 16.73
N MET A 96 1.42 -13.14 15.75
CA MET A 96 0.07 -12.60 15.62
C MET A 96 -0.84 -13.16 16.72
N PHE A 97 -2.00 -12.52 16.95
CA PHE A 97 -2.96 -12.95 17.98
C PHE A 97 -3.46 -14.39 17.77
N ASP A 98 -3.62 -14.83 16.52
CA ASP A 98 -4.02 -16.21 16.21
C ASP A 98 -2.87 -17.25 16.36
N GLY A 99 -1.71 -16.80 16.85
CA GLY A 99 -0.55 -17.63 17.12
C GLY A 99 0.37 -17.83 15.92
N THR A 100 0.02 -17.32 14.74
CA THR A 100 0.88 -17.39 13.55
C THR A 100 2.20 -16.66 13.78
N GLU A 101 3.31 -17.36 13.54
CA GLU A 101 4.64 -16.77 13.54
C GLU A 101 4.97 -16.18 12.17
N VAL A 102 5.36 -14.90 12.17
CA VAL A 102 5.70 -14.15 10.97
C VAL A 102 6.98 -13.35 11.20
N LEU A 103 7.55 -12.85 10.11
CA LEU A 103 8.56 -11.81 10.12
C LEU A 103 7.92 -10.48 9.77
N ILE A 104 8.20 -9.45 10.54
CA ILE A 104 7.78 -8.06 10.27
C ILE A 104 9.01 -7.16 10.16
N SER A 105 8.87 -5.96 9.60
CA SER A 105 9.97 -5.00 9.49
C SER A 105 10.63 -4.76 10.86
N GLY A 106 11.96 -4.66 10.88
CA GLY A 106 12.71 -4.30 12.08
C GLY A 106 12.28 -2.94 12.65
N HIS A 107 11.81 -2.05 11.79
CA HIS A 107 11.32 -0.71 12.12
C HIS A 107 9.87 -0.67 12.61
N PHE A 108 9.17 -1.81 12.64
CA PHE A 108 7.84 -1.90 13.24
C PHE A 108 7.94 -1.78 14.77
N GLU A 109 7.91 -0.55 15.25
CA GLU A 109 7.81 -0.23 16.67
C GLU A 109 6.34 -0.27 17.10
N TYR A 110 6.07 -0.99 18.19
CA TYR A 110 4.72 -1.20 18.69
C TYR A 110 4.68 -1.32 20.22
N ASP A 111 3.50 -1.11 20.78
CA ASP A 111 3.16 -1.39 22.18
C ASP A 111 1.88 -2.21 22.28
N VAL A 112 1.75 -2.98 23.36
CA VAL A 112 0.51 -3.66 23.75
C VAL A 112 -0.13 -2.85 24.88
N LEU A 113 -1.31 -2.30 24.63
CA LEU A 113 -2.06 -1.51 25.60
C LEU A 113 -2.69 -2.41 26.69
N PRO A 114 -3.12 -1.85 27.85
CA PRO A 114 -3.74 -2.64 28.93
C PRO A 114 -4.98 -3.44 28.52
N ASN A 115 -5.70 -3.01 27.49
CA ASN A 115 -6.86 -3.72 26.93
C ASN A 115 -6.47 -4.84 25.94
N GLY A 116 -5.17 -4.99 25.65
CA GLY A 116 -4.61 -5.98 24.73
C GLY A 116 -4.50 -5.52 23.28
N ASP A 117 -4.91 -4.29 22.95
CA ASP A 117 -4.72 -3.74 21.61
C ASP A 117 -3.24 -3.54 21.32
N ILE A 118 -2.83 -3.76 20.07
CA ILE A 118 -1.50 -3.39 19.59
C ILE A 118 -1.59 -2.03 18.92
N VAL A 119 -0.70 -1.11 19.28
CA VAL A 119 -0.54 0.17 18.59
C VAL A 119 0.85 0.28 17.98
N GLN A 120 0.94 0.94 16.82
CA GLN A 120 2.21 1.16 16.12
C GLN A 120 2.44 2.63 15.79
N TYR A 121 3.68 2.98 15.50
CA TYR A 121 4.14 4.37 15.42
C TYR A 121 4.50 4.81 13.99
N PRO A 122 4.20 6.07 13.61
CA PRO A 122 4.59 6.59 12.31
C PRO A 122 6.12 6.54 12.17
N LYS A 123 6.62 6.00 11.07
CA LYS A 123 8.06 5.83 10.77
C LYS A 123 8.84 5.01 11.81
N GLY A 124 8.15 4.28 12.69
CA GLY A 124 8.76 3.63 13.84
C GLY A 124 9.22 4.60 14.94
N ASP A 125 8.76 5.86 14.92
CA ASP A 125 9.16 6.89 15.87
C ASP A 125 8.26 6.92 17.11
N ARG A 126 8.76 6.35 18.21
CA ARG A 126 8.06 6.30 19.51
C ARG A 126 7.95 7.66 20.22
N SER A 127 8.61 8.72 19.71
CA SER A 127 8.43 10.08 20.24
C SER A 127 7.13 10.74 19.75
N ALA A 128 6.52 10.19 18.70
CA ALA A 128 5.21 10.59 18.20
C ALA A 128 4.09 9.74 18.84
N PRO A 129 2.83 10.23 18.87
CA PRO A 129 1.69 9.39 19.23
C PRO A 129 1.51 8.25 18.21
N PRO A 130 0.96 7.08 18.62
CA PRO A 130 0.73 5.96 17.72
C PRO A 130 -0.18 6.36 16.55
N SER A 131 0.07 5.80 15.37
CA SER A 131 -0.69 6.06 14.14
C SER A 131 -1.58 4.91 13.70
N GLY A 132 -1.31 3.69 14.16
CA GLY A 132 -2.10 2.52 13.82
C GLY A 132 -2.51 1.78 15.08
N LYS A 133 -3.70 1.17 15.05
CA LYS A 133 -4.22 0.31 16.11
C LYS A 133 -4.78 -0.99 15.54
N MET A 134 -4.32 -2.12 16.04
CA MET A 134 -4.94 -3.42 15.85
C MET A 134 -5.66 -3.78 17.17
N PRO A 135 -7.00 -3.86 17.17
CA PRO A 135 -7.73 -4.32 18.33
C PRO A 135 -7.26 -5.70 18.80
N LYS A 136 -7.36 -5.99 20.10
CA LYS A 136 -7.09 -7.33 20.62
C LYS A 136 -7.88 -8.38 19.82
N ASP A 137 -7.19 -9.47 19.45
CA ASP A 137 -7.73 -10.56 18.62
C ASP A 137 -8.14 -10.12 17.19
N GLY A 138 -7.76 -8.91 16.77
CA GLY A 138 -7.94 -8.38 15.42
C GLY A 138 -6.93 -8.94 14.42
N TYR A 139 -7.21 -8.70 13.13
CA TYR A 139 -6.40 -9.23 12.03
C TYR A 139 -5.62 -8.15 11.26
N TYR A 140 -5.98 -6.88 11.41
CA TYR A 140 -5.44 -5.74 10.67
C TYR A 140 -5.40 -4.51 11.58
N PHE A 141 -4.64 -3.50 11.15
CA PHE A 141 -4.58 -2.20 11.81
C PHE A 141 -5.59 -1.25 11.20
N ASP A 142 -6.29 -0.50 12.04
CA ASP A 142 -6.98 0.73 11.68
C ASP A 142 -6.02 1.92 11.85
N VAL A 143 -6.23 2.98 11.08
CA VAL A 143 -5.48 4.23 11.27
C VAL A 143 -6.10 5.04 12.41
N ILE A 144 -5.28 5.50 13.34
CA ILE A 144 -5.71 6.38 14.42
C ILE A 144 -5.80 7.81 13.87
N VAL A 145 -7.01 8.37 13.82
CA VAL A 145 -7.22 9.77 13.48
C VAL A 145 -6.62 10.66 14.56
N ARG A 146 -5.70 11.54 14.17
CA ARG A 146 -4.97 12.47 15.06
C ARG A 146 -5.16 13.91 14.62
N GLN A 147 -6.34 14.20 14.10
CA GLN A 147 -6.73 15.55 13.70
C GLN A 147 -6.90 16.41 14.96
N GLU A 148 -6.18 17.53 15.03
CA GLU A 148 -6.42 18.57 16.03
C GLU A 148 -7.64 19.42 15.65
N PRO A 149 -8.26 20.17 16.58
CA PRO A 149 -9.38 21.06 16.27
C PRO A 149 -9.09 21.97 15.06
N ILE A 150 -10.03 22.00 14.11
CA ILE A 150 -9.87 22.72 12.85
C ILE A 150 -9.97 24.23 13.08
N ASP A 151 -8.93 24.96 12.66
CA ASP A 151 -8.95 26.41 12.48
C ASP A 151 -9.07 26.72 10.99
N GLU A 152 -10.27 27.10 10.54
CA GLU A 152 -10.55 27.34 9.11
C GLU A 152 -9.63 28.39 8.48
N SER A 153 -9.18 29.38 9.26
CA SER A 153 -8.28 30.43 8.78
C SER A 153 -6.86 29.95 8.49
N LYS A 154 -6.50 28.76 8.99
CA LYS A 154 -5.16 28.16 8.84
C LYS A 154 -5.15 26.96 7.90
N LEU A 155 -6.29 26.58 7.32
CA LEU A 155 -6.35 25.49 6.36
C LEU A 155 -5.53 25.82 5.11
N ASN A 156 -4.52 24.99 4.85
CA ASN A 156 -3.61 25.15 3.72
C ASN A 156 -3.59 23.86 2.88
N PRO A 157 -4.19 23.86 1.67
CA PRO A 157 -4.28 22.66 0.84
C PRO A 157 -2.90 22.23 0.32
N LYS A 158 -2.00 23.19 0.08
CA LYS A 158 -0.62 22.90 -0.36
C LYS A 158 0.19 22.24 0.75
N GLU A 159 0.13 22.75 1.99
CA GLU A 159 0.79 22.12 3.14
C GLU A 159 0.25 20.70 3.37
N TRP A 160 -1.06 20.48 3.15
CA TRP A 160 -1.67 19.15 3.22
C TRP A 160 -1.01 18.15 2.26
N VAL A 161 -0.78 18.56 1.00
CA VAL A 161 -0.13 17.71 0.00
C VAL A 161 1.35 17.52 0.30
N GLU A 162 2.08 18.59 0.62
CA GLU A 162 3.54 18.56 0.84
C GLU A 162 3.95 17.74 2.08
N GLN A 163 3.09 17.65 3.11
CA GLN A 163 3.34 16.74 4.22
C GLN A 163 3.05 15.28 3.84
N THR A 164 2.05 15.02 2.99
CA THR A 164 1.56 13.67 2.70
C THR A 164 2.40 12.98 1.63
N TYR A 165 2.81 13.72 0.60
CA TYR A 165 3.50 13.20 -0.58
C TYR A 165 4.79 13.98 -0.84
N SER A 166 5.77 13.29 -1.40
CA SER A 166 7.00 13.88 -1.90
C SER A 166 7.27 13.44 -3.33
N LEU A 167 8.17 14.16 -4.00
CA LEU A 167 8.77 13.64 -5.21
C LEU A 167 9.61 12.40 -4.86
N TYR A 168 9.72 11.46 -5.81
CA TYR A 168 10.67 10.38 -5.68
C TYR A 168 12.09 10.93 -5.53
N VAL A 169 12.87 10.33 -4.64
CA VAL A 169 14.31 10.60 -4.56
C VAL A 169 15.07 9.63 -5.45
N ASP A 170 16.34 9.93 -5.75
CA ASP A 170 17.15 9.08 -6.63
C ASP A 170 17.28 7.63 -6.10
N GLU A 171 17.22 7.44 -4.78
CA GLU A 171 17.21 6.10 -4.18
C GLU A 171 15.96 5.30 -4.59
N ASP A 172 14.78 5.93 -4.56
CA ASP A 172 13.52 5.30 -4.95
C ASP A 172 13.56 4.91 -6.43
N LEU A 173 14.03 5.83 -7.28
CA LEU A 173 14.10 5.60 -8.73
C LEU A 173 15.08 4.48 -9.08
N ARG A 174 16.27 4.46 -8.46
CA ARG A 174 17.23 3.36 -8.64
C ARG A 174 16.63 2.02 -8.20
N TYR A 175 15.98 1.99 -7.04
CA TYR A 175 15.34 0.78 -6.56
C TYR A 175 14.28 0.25 -7.54
N LEU A 176 13.43 1.15 -8.08
CA LEU A 176 12.40 0.79 -9.06
C LEU A 176 13.01 0.33 -10.40
N GLU A 177 14.06 1.00 -10.87
CA GLU A 177 14.79 0.60 -12.07
C GLU A 177 15.40 -0.79 -11.92
N GLU A 178 16.21 -1.00 -10.87
CA GLU A 178 16.91 -2.24 -10.60
C GLU A 178 15.94 -3.40 -10.40
N THR A 179 14.89 -3.21 -9.58
CA THR A 179 13.91 -4.24 -9.29
C THR A 179 13.09 -4.59 -10.53
N SER A 180 12.59 -3.60 -11.28
CA SER A 180 11.84 -3.85 -12.51
C SER A 180 12.70 -4.56 -13.56
N LYS A 181 13.96 -4.15 -13.71
CA LYS A 181 14.90 -4.78 -14.64
C LYS A 181 15.18 -6.23 -14.26
N TRP A 182 15.50 -6.48 -12.98
CA TRP A 182 15.80 -7.82 -12.50
C TRP A 182 14.64 -8.78 -12.76
N TYR A 183 13.41 -8.41 -12.36
CA TYR A 183 12.24 -9.27 -12.59
C TYR A 183 11.93 -9.46 -14.07
N TYR A 184 12.08 -8.42 -14.88
CA TYR A 184 11.85 -8.51 -16.32
C TYR A 184 12.83 -9.47 -17.01
N GLU A 185 14.10 -9.43 -16.63
CA GLU A 185 15.18 -10.22 -17.25
C GLU A 185 15.28 -11.66 -16.70
N ASN A 186 14.88 -11.88 -15.45
CA ASN A 186 15.10 -13.16 -14.76
C ASN A 186 13.82 -13.97 -14.53
N THR A 187 12.65 -13.43 -14.87
CA THR A 187 11.37 -14.12 -14.69
C THR A 187 10.47 -13.94 -15.91
N GLU A 188 9.43 -14.77 -15.97
CA GLU A 188 8.40 -14.71 -17.02
C GLU A 188 7.15 -13.93 -16.60
N TYR A 189 7.13 -13.36 -15.39
CA TYR A 189 5.98 -12.66 -14.86
C TYR A 189 5.71 -11.34 -15.62
N SER A 190 4.43 -11.00 -15.72
CA SER A 190 3.99 -9.65 -16.05
C SER A 190 4.21 -8.74 -14.84
N LEU A 191 4.76 -7.55 -15.06
CA LEU A 191 5.07 -6.65 -13.95
C LEU A 191 3.92 -5.68 -13.70
N VAL A 192 3.48 -5.61 -12.45
CA VAL A 192 2.43 -4.71 -11.97
C VAL A 192 3.09 -3.59 -11.18
N GLY A 193 3.05 -2.38 -11.71
CA GLY A 193 3.56 -1.19 -11.05
C GLY A 193 2.60 -0.68 -9.97
N SER A 194 3.13 -0.34 -8.80
CA SER A 194 2.35 0.32 -7.74
C SER A 194 2.55 1.83 -7.79
N TYR A 195 1.47 2.57 -8.03
CA TYR A 195 1.45 4.02 -8.13
C TYR A 195 0.33 4.64 -7.27
N TRP A 196 0.32 4.31 -5.98
CA TRP A 196 -0.72 4.71 -5.02
C TRP A 196 -0.88 6.22 -4.80
N GLY A 197 0.12 7.02 -5.20
CA GLY A 197 0.06 8.48 -5.05
C GLY A 197 -1.11 9.14 -5.80
N ALA A 198 -1.69 8.48 -6.81
CA ALA A 198 -2.85 8.98 -7.55
C ALA A 198 -4.21 8.62 -6.92
N GLY A 199 -4.24 8.04 -5.72
CA GLY A 199 -5.46 7.88 -4.92
C GLY A 199 -5.92 9.21 -4.32
N PHE A 200 -6.78 9.94 -5.03
CA PHE A 200 -7.37 11.18 -4.51
C PHE A 200 -8.37 10.85 -3.41
N GLY A 201 -8.16 11.36 -2.19
CA GLY A 201 -9.10 11.15 -1.08
C GLY A 201 -9.13 9.71 -0.54
N ASP A 202 -8.07 8.93 -0.75
CA ASP A 202 -7.95 7.59 -0.19
C ASP A 202 -7.99 7.63 1.35
N ILE A 203 -9.01 7.01 1.94
CA ILE A 203 -9.26 7.05 3.38
C ILE A 203 -8.17 6.38 4.22
N ALA A 204 -7.36 5.49 3.63
CA ALA A 204 -6.21 4.92 4.32
C ALA A 204 -5.06 5.96 4.46
N ILE A 205 -4.99 6.93 3.54
CA ILE A 205 -3.93 7.94 3.49
C ILE A 205 -4.36 9.26 4.11
N VAL A 206 -5.64 9.64 4.01
CA VAL A 206 -6.18 10.90 4.52
C VAL A 206 -5.75 11.17 5.98
N PRO A 207 -5.85 10.22 6.92
CA PRO A 207 -5.42 10.44 8.31
C PRO A 207 -3.91 10.62 8.50
N GLY A 208 -3.09 10.29 7.50
CA GLY A 208 -1.64 10.44 7.54
C GLY A 208 -0.95 9.45 8.48
N PRO A 209 -1.07 8.11 8.26
CA PRO A 209 -0.46 7.10 9.13
C PRO A 209 1.07 7.19 9.24
N HIS A 210 1.75 7.74 8.23
CA HIS A 210 3.19 7.99 8.20
C HIS A 210 3.61 9.33 8.80
N LEU A 211 2.66 10.20 9.16
CA LEU A 211 2.94 11.52 9.69
C LEU A 211 2.99 11.48 11.22
N PRO A 212 4.05 12.02 11.85
CA PRO A 212 4.11 12.17 13.30
C PRO A 212 2.99 13.06 13.87
N TYR A 213 2.73 14.19 13.21
CA TYR A 213 1.76 15.20 13.63
C TYR A 213 1.01 15.73 12.40
N PRO A 214 0.00 15.01 11.89
CA PRO A 214 -0.69 15.38 10.67
C PRO A 214 -1.50 16.68 10.88
N LYS A 215 -1.41 17.61 9.92
CA LYS A 215 -2.16 18.88 9.96
C LYS A 215 -3.26 18.94 8.91
N GLY A 216 -4.24 19.81 9.15
CA GLY A 216 -5.39 20.02 8.25
C GLY A 216 -6.49 19.00 8.49
N ILE A 217 -7.36 18.83 7.49
CA ILE A 217 -8.44 17.85 7.54
C ILE A 217 -7.88 16.44 7.32
N ARG A 218 -8.06 15.56 8.30
CA ARG A 218 -7.45 14.23 8.44
C ARG A 218 -8.45 13.17 8.93
N ASP A 219 -9.59 13.58 9.46
CA ASP A 219 -10.67 12.66 9.78
C ASP A 219 -11.45 12.32 8.48
N PRO A 220 -11.60 11.03 8.11
CA PRO A 220 -12.35 10.63 6.93
C PRO A 220 -13.82 11.09 6.93
N GLU A 221 -14.48 11.13 8.10
CA GLU A 221 -15.85 11.63 8.22
C GLU A 221 -15.90 13.11 7.84
N GLU A 222 -14.97 13.89 8.40
CA GLU A 222 -14.74 15.29 8.03
C GLU A 222 -13.98 15.44 6.71
N CYS A 223 -13.76 14.40 5.90
CA CYS A 223 -13.24 14.53 4.54
C CYS A 223 -14.38 14.40 3.52
N TYR A 224 -15.36 13.53 3.79
CA TYR A 224 -16.57 13.39 2.97
C TYR A 224 -17.63 14.45 3.28
N VAL A 225 -17.84 14.82 4.54
CA VAL A 225 -18.79 15.90 4.91
C VAL A 225 -18.43 17.26 4.25
N PRO A 226 -17.15 17.68 4.15
CA PRO A 226 -16.77 18.89 3.43
C PRO A 226 -16.69 18.80 1.92
N ALA A 227 -16.92 17.65 1.28
CA ALA A 227 -17.19 17.66 -0.16
C ALA A 227 -18.42 18.54 -0.48
N VAL A 228 -19.30 18.75 0.51
CA VAL A 228 -20.48 19.62 0.42
C VAL A 228 -20.20 21.03 0.98
N THR A 229 -19.42 21.17 2.07
CA THR A 229 -19.23 22.47 2.75
C THR A 229 -17.91 23.20 2.46
N ARG A 230 -16.84 22.50 2.03
CA ARG A 230 -15.48 23.04 1.78
C ARG A 230 -14.90 22.58 0.44
N LYS A 231 -15.76 22.58 -0.59
CA LYS A 231 -15.44 22.06 -1.92
C LYS A 231 -14.16 22.64 -2.52
N SER A 232 -13.96 23.95 -2.44
CA SER A 232 -12.76 24.61 -3.00
C SER A 232 -11.46 24.13 -2.35
N TYR A 233 -11.44 23.99 -1.02
CA TYR A 233 -10.27 23.50 -0.30
C TYR A 233 -9.88 22.07 -0.72
N ILE A 234 -10.85 21.17 -0.83
CA ILE A 234 -10.61 19.79 -1.28
C ILE A 234 -10.17 19.75 -2.76
N GLN A 235 -10.78 20.58 -3.61
CA GLN A 235 -10.36 20.70 -5.02
C GLN A 235 -8.91 21.19 -5.13
N ASP A 236 -8.51 22.16 -4.31
CA ASP A 236 -7.14 22.65 -4.28
C ASP A 236 -6.16 21.56 -3.83
N ILE A 237 -6.52 20.75 -2.81
CA ILE A 237 -5.71 19.57 -2.42
C ILE A 237 -5.51 18.65 -3.61
N TYR A 238 -6.58 18.28 -4.32
CA TYR A 238 -6.49 17.38 -5.45
C TYR A 238 -5.70 17.98 -6.61
N GLN A 239 -5.79 19.29 -6.83
CA GLN A 239 -5.00 19.99 -7.84
C GLN A 239 -3.51 19.93 -7.50
N TYR A 240 -3.12 20.23 -6.25
CA TYR A 240 -1.72 20.13 -5.82
C TYR A 240 -1.20 18.69 -5.84
N GLN A 241 -2.02 17.72 -5.42
CA GLN A 241 -1.69 16.30 -5.48
C GLN A 241 -1.49 15.88 -6.94
N PHE A 242 -2.39 16.25 -7.85
CA PHE A 242 -2.28 15.96 -9.28
C PHE A 242 -0.99 16.51 -9.87
N GLU A 243 -0.66 17.78 -9.63
CA GLU A 243 0.56 18.40 -10.15
C GLU A 243 1.84 17.71 -9.65
N LEU A 244 1.87 17.31 -8.38
CA LEU A 244 2.99 16.56 -7.80
C LEU A 244 3.07 15.17 -8.41
N GLN A 245 1.96 14.45 -8.51
CA GLN A 245 1.94 13.10 -9.01
C GLN A 245 2.24 13.05 -10.51
N MET A 246 1.80 14.01 -11.33
CA MET A 246 2.22 14.06 -12.73
C MET A 246 3.74 14.12 -12.91
N LYS A 247 4.46 14.78 -12.00
CA LYS A 247 5.94 14.75 -11.98
C LYS A 247 6.46 13.36 -11.59
N ASN A 248 5.91 12.77 -10.53
CA ASN A 248 6.29 11.41 -10.10
C ASN A 248 6.00 10.35 -11.16
N LEU A 249 4.90 10.45 -11.90
CA LEU A 249 4.56 9.50 -12.97
C LEU A 249 5.57 9.57 -14.11
N LYS A 250 6.03 10.77 -14.45
CA LYS A 250 7.11 10.96 -15.43
C LYS A 250 8.43 10.33 -14.94
N MET A 251 8.83 10.63 -13.71
CA MET A 251 10.05 10.08 -13.09
C MET A 251 9.97 8.55 -12.98
N TYR A 252 8.81 8.02 -12.59
CA TYR A 252 8.53 6.58 -12.52
C TYR A 252 8.71 5.92 -13.88
N ARG A 253 8.10 6.49 -14.93
CA ARG A 253 8.21 5.99 -16.31
C ARG A 253 9.65 6.02 -16.82
N GLU A 254 10.42 7.05 -16.50
CA GLU A 254 11.85 7.12 -16.83
C GLU A 254 12.63 5.98 -16.17
N ALA A 255 12.35 5.66 -14.90
CA ALA A 255 13.02 4.58 -14.17
C ALA A 255 12.64 3.18 -14.68
N VAL A 256 11.35 2.89 -14.87
CA VAL A 256 10.87 1.53 -15.18
C VAL A 256 10.74 1.22 -16.68
N GLY A 257 10.75 2.25 -17.54
CA GLY A 257 10.59 2.09 -18.99
C GLY A 257 9.33 1.32 -19.38
N ASP A 258 9.44 0.46 -20.39
CA ASP A 258 8.36 -0.40 -20.93
C ASP A 258 8.18 -1.75 -20.23
N ARG A 259 8.78 -1.92 -19.04
CA ARG A 259 8.76 -3.21 -18.33
C ARG A 259 7.46 -3.46 -17.57
N ILE A 260 6.68 -2.42 -17.29
CA ILE A 260 5.41 -2.49 -16.54
C ILE A 260 4.25 -2.64 -17.52
N ASP A 261 3.43 -3.67 -17.33
CA ASP A 261 2.26 -3.96 -18.18
C ASP A 261 0.96 -3.40 -17.59
N VAL A 262 0.86 -3.35 -16.25
CA VAL A 262 -0.32 -2.87 -15.51
C VAL A 262 0.15 -1.92 -14.41
N ILE A 263 -0.55 -0.82 -14.19
CA ILE A 263 -0.30 0.10 -13.07
C ILE A 263 -1.55 0.18 -12.21
N VAL A 264 -1.40 -0.07 -10.91
CA VAL A 264 -2.43 0.27 -9.93
C VAL A 264 -2.19 1.68 -9.45
N MET A 265 -3.19 2.55 -9.61
CA MET A 265 -3.06 3.99 -9.40
C MET A 265 -3.86 4.54 -8.22
N SER A 266 -4.92 3.85 -7.80
CA SER A 266 -5.83 4.36 -6.78
C SER A 266 -6.46 3.21 -6.00
N GLY A 267 -6.49 3.37 -4.67
CA GLY A 267 -7.31 2.58 -3.76
C GLY A 267 -8.56 3.34 -3.29
N THR A 268 -8.80 4.55 -3.78
CA THR A 268 -9.94 5.36 -3.33
C THR A 268 -11.27 4.71 -3.69
N ASP A 269 -12.07 4.43 -2.66
CA ASP A 269 -13.45 4.04 -2.83
C ASP A 269 -14.31 5.26 -3.20
N PHE A 270 -14.82 5.27 -4.44
CA PHE A 270 -15.78 6.29 -4.92
C PHE A 270 -17.24 5.84 -4.79
N GLY A 271 -17.49 4.59 -4.38
CA GLY A 271 -18.82 4.00 -4.35
C GLY A 271 -19.10 3.15 -3.13
N SER A 272 -20.38 3.07 -2.83
CA SER A 272 -20.99 2.16 -1.85
C SER A 272 -21.79 1.09 -2.58
N PRO A 273 -22.27 0.04 -1.89
CA PRO A 273 -23.18 -0.94 -2.47
C PRO A 273 -24.44 -0.34 -3.13
N ASN A 274 -24.86 0.87 -2.73
CA ASN A 274 -26.08 1.52 -3.21
C ASN A 274 -25.85 2.61 -4.28
N GLY A 275 -24.61 2.86 -4.69
CA GLY A 275 -24.26 3.94 -5.63
C GLY A 275 -23.02 4.73 -5.20
N PRO A 276 -22.65 5.78 -5.95
CA PRO A 276 -21.48 6.60 -5.65
C PRO A 276 -21.62 7.30 -4.28
N PHE A 277 -20.51 7.49 -3.56
CA PHE A 277 -20.51 8.26 -2.30
C PHE A 277 -20.81 9.74 -2.51
N ILE A 278 -20.44 10.28 -3.67
CA ILE A 278 -20.62 11.68 -4.07
C ILE A 278 -21.12 11.69 -5.52
N SER A 279 -22.22 12.40 -5.79
CA SER A 279 -22.84 12.56 -7.12
C SER A 279 -22.94 14.02 -7.52
#